data_AF-A0A837BTT4-F1
#
_entry.id   AF-A0A837BTT4-F1
#
_cell.length_a   1.000
_cell.length_b   1.000
_cell.length_c   1.000
_cell.angle_alpha   90.00
_cell.angle_beta   90.00
_cell.angle_gamma   90.00
#
_symmetry.space_group_name_H-M   'P 1'
#
loop_
_entity.id
_entity.type
_entity.pdbx_description
1 polymer ?
#
loop_
_entity_poly.entity_id
_entity_poly.type
_entity_poly.pdbx_seq_one_letter_code
_entity_poly.pdbx_strand_id
1 'polypeptide(L)' 'MNVNTIQKALRQMINSGLLVTKRGEGNYVTNDKKLLKKIKKDIIVAEQRKFVQNMRSFGISSGQINLIVANHLK' A
#
# COMPACT_ATOMS: atom_id res chain seq x y z
N MET A 1 -14.90 14.17 5.72
CA MET A 1 -13.78 13.41 6.35
C MET A 1 -13.61 13.90 7.78
N ASN A 2 -13.54 13.02 8.78
CA ASN A 2 -13.36 13.42 10.17
C ASN A 2 -11.88 13.76 10.45
N VAL A 3 -11.62 14.82 11.22
CA VAL A 3 -10.27 15.22 11.70
C VAL A 3 -9.55 14.04 12.34
N ASN A 4 -10.28 13.18 13.06
CA ASN A 4 -9.72 11.99 13.70
C ASN A 4 -9.16 10.97 12.68
N THR A 5 -9.79 10.84 11.51
CA THR A 5 -9.33 9.94 10.44
C THR A 5 -8.03 10.44 9.82
N ILE A 6 -7.93 11.75 9.59
CA ILE A 6 -6.74 12.40 9.05
C ILE A 6 -5.58 12.28 10.04
N GLN A 7 -5.82 12.57 11.32
CA GLN A 7 -4.80 12.43 12.35
C GLN A 7 -4.32 10.98 12.52
N LYS A 8 -5.22 10.00 12.43
CA LYS A 8 -4.86 8.57 12.48
C LYS A 8 -3.97 8.18 11.30
N ALA A 9 -4.30 8.63 10.08
CA ALA A 9 -3.47 8.40 8.89
C ALA A 9 -2.08 9.04 9.03
N LEU A 10 -2.01 10.30 9.51
CA LEU A 10 -0.74 10.99 9.75
C LEU A 10 0.14 10.25 10.76
N ARG A 11 -0.43 9.79 11.88
CA ARG A 11 0.31 8.99 12.88
C ARG A 11 0.82 7.68 12.28
N GLN A 12 0.02 7.00 11.46
CA GLN A 12 0.45 5.78 10.78
C GLN A 12 1.61 6.03 9.81
N MET A 13 1.58 7.14 9.07
CA MET A 13 2.64 7.53 8.14
C MET A 13 3.92 7.98 8.86
N ILE A 14 3.81 8.61 10.03
CA ILE A 14 4.96 8.94 10.87
C ILE A 14 5.57 7.67 11.47
N ASN A 15 4.74 6.77 12.01
CA ASN A 15 5.20 5.50 12.59
C ASN A 15 5.85 4.57 11.56
N SER A 16 5.44 4.61 10.30
CA SER A 16 6.09 3.85 9.22
C SER A 16 7.39 4.48 8.73
N GLY A 17 7.77 5.65 9.26
CA GLY A 17 8.94 6.42 8.83
C GLY A 17 8.76 7.10 7.47
N LEU A 18 7.55 7.06 6.88
CA LEU A 18 7.24 7.70 5.61
C LEU A 18 7.21 9.23 5.76
N LEU A 19 6.74 9.72 6.90
CA LEU A 19 6.76 11.13 7.28
C LEU A 19 7.69 11.37 8.47
N VAL A 20 8.45 12.47 8.41
CA VAL A 20 9.29 12.99 9.49
C VAL A 20 8.76 14.36 9.89
N THR A 21 8.53 14.55 11.19
CA THR A 21 8.11 15.84 11.73
C THR A 21 9.32 16.72 11.96
N LYS A 22 9.34 17.90 11.33
CA LYS A 22 10.27 18.98 11.65
C LYS A 22 9.55 19.98 12.54
N ARG A 23 10.08 20.19 13.75
CA ARG A 23 9.48 21.07 14.76
C ARG A 23 9.38 22.50 14.20
N GLY A 24 8.17 23.05 14.16
CA GLY A 24 7.90 24.40 13.64
C GLY A 24 7.72 24.48 12.11
N GLU A 25 8.05 23.44 11.36
CA GLU A 25 7.97 23.43 9.88
C GLU A 25 6.93 22.43 9.33
N GLY A 26 6.47 21.47 10.15
CA GLY A 26 5.43 20.51 9.77
C GLY A 26 5.96 19.10 9.47
N ASN A 27 5.21 18.32 8.69
CA ASN A 27 5.55 16.94 8.34
C ASN A 27 6.10 16.85 6.90
N TYR A 28 7.23 16.17 6.72
CA TYR A 28 7.92 16.02 5.44
C TYR A 28 8.08 14.54 5.08
N VAL A 29 8.07 14.23 3.77
CA VAL A 29 8.34 12.87 3.30
C VAL A 29 9.82 12.54 3.52
N THR A 30 10.10 11.32 3.99
CA THR A 30 11.47 10.83 4.18
C THR A 30 12.25 10.78 2.86
N ASN A 31 13.55 11.10 2.91
CA ASN A 31 14.47 10.97 1.77
C ASN A 31 15.12 9.57 1.69
N ASP A 32 14.80 8.66 2.60
CA ASP A 32 15.32 7.29 2.58
C ASP A 32 14.72 6.50 1.40
N LYS A 33 15.47 6.47 0.30
CA LYS A 33 15.10 5.74 -0.92
C LYS A 33 14.90 4.24 -0.68
N LYS A 34 15.63 3.62 0.28
CA LYS A 34 15.48 2.19 0.59
C LYS A 34 14.15 1.94 1.29
N LEU A 35 13.81 2.77 2.28
CA LEU A 35 12.54 2.71 2.99
C LEU A 35 11.36 2.96 2.03
N LEU A 36 11.44 4.00 1.19
CA LEU A 36 10.40 4.29 0.19
C LEU A 36 10.18 3.12 -0.77
N LYS A 37 11.26 2.49 -1.25
CA LYS A 37 11.17 1.31 -2.13
C LYS A 37 10.55 0.11 -1.42
N LYS A 38 10.88 -0.10 -0.14
CA LYS A 38 10.29 -1.16 0.69
C LYS A 38 8.79 -0.95 0.88
N ILE A 39 8.37 0.24 1.34
CA ILE A 39 6.96 0.58 1.54
C ILE A 39 6.17 0.41 0.24
N LYS A 40 6.70 0.90 -0.88
CA LYS A 40 6.07 0.73 -2.20
C LYS A 40 5.89 -0.75 -2.55
N LYS A 41 6.93 -1.58 -2.32
CA LYS A 41 6.85 -3.03 -2.56
C LYS A 41 5.80 -3.69 -1.67
N ASP A 42 5.75 -3.32 -0.39
CA ASP A 42 4.82 -3.90 0.57
C ASP A 42 3.37 -3.59 0.20
N ILE A 43 3.08 -2.37 -0.27
CA ILE A 43 1.76 -1.97 -0.79
C ILE A 43 1.38 -2.82 -2.01
N ILE A 44 2.29 -2.97 -2.97
CA ILE A 44 2.04 -3.77 -4.19
C ILE A 44 1.74 -5.22 -3.81
N VAL A 45 2.52 -5.81 -2.91
CA VAL A 45 2.33 -7.20 -2.45
C VAL A 45 1.00 -7.36 -1.70
N ALA A 46 0.64 -6.39 -0.86
CA ALA A 46 -0.63 -6.40 -0.15
C ALA A 46 -1.82 -6.36 -1.11
N GLU A 47 -1.77 -5.49 -2.13
CA GLU A 47 -2.83 -5.39 -3.14
C GLU A 47 -2.93 -6.65 -4.00
N GLN A 48 -1.79 -7.21 -4.42
CA GLN A 48 -1.75 -8.49 -5.13
C GLN A 48 -2.36 -9.63 -4.31
N ARG A 49 -2.01 -9.71 -3.00
CA ARG A 49 -2.58 -10.72 -2.10
C ARG A 49 -4.09 -10.56 -1.98
N LYS A 50 -4.56 -9.32 -1.80
CA LYS A 50 -6.00 -9.01 -1.70
C LYS A 50 -6.74 -9.41 -2.98
N PHE A 51 -6.17 -9.08 -4.14
CA PHE A 51 -6.70 -9.49 -5.44
C PHE A 51 -6.85 -11.02 -5.54
N VAL A 52 -5.78 -11.77 -5.24
CA VAL A 52 -5.81 -13.25 -5.29
C VAL A 52 -6.83 -13.83 -4.30
N GLN A 53 -6.91 -13.28 -3.09
CA GLN A 53 -7.90 -13.71 -2.09
C GLN A 53 -9.32 -13.47 -2.57
N ASN A 54 -9.60 -12.30 -3.15
CA ASN A 54 -10.92 -11.98 -3.70
C ASN A 54 -11.29 -12.95 -4.84
N MET A 55 -10.36 -13.20 -5.77
CA MET A 55 -10.60 -14.14 -6.87
C MET A 55 -10.86 -15.56 -6.37
N ARG A 56 -10.12 -16.02 -5.35
CA ARG A 56 -10.39 -17.30 -4.69
C ARG A 56 -11.76 -17.34 -4.03
N SER A 57 -12.20 -16.24 -3.42
CA SER A 57 -13.54 -16.15 -2.81
C SER A 57 -14.67 -16.24 -3.84
N PHE A 58 -14.39 -15.91 -5.10
CA PHE A 58 -15.31 -16.09 -6.23
C PHE A 58 -15.24 -17.49 -6.86
N GLY A 59 -14.49 -18.43 -6.26
CA GLY A 59 -14.33 -19.79 -6.78
C GLY A 59 -13.33 -19.91 -7.93
N ILE A 60 -12.56 -18.86 -8.22
CA ILE A 60 -11.59 -18.88 -9.32
C ILE A 60 -10.31 -19.57 -8.85
N SER A 61 -9.89 -20.60 -9.60
CA SER A 61 -8.66 -21.34 -9.32
C SER A 61 -7.41 -20.50 -9.63
N SER A 62 -6.28 -20.83 -8.98
CA SER A 62 -5.04 -20.07 -9.18
C SER A 62 -4.54 -20.09 -10.64
N GLY A 63 -4.81 -21.17 -11.38
CA GLY A 63 -4.50 -21.25 -12.83
C GLY A 63 -5.32 -20.28 -13.67
N GLN A 64 -6.61 -20.12 -13.36
CA GLN A 64 -7.49 -19.17 -14.04
C GLN A 64 -7.14 -17.72 -13.72
N ILE A 65 -6.69 -17.42 -12.49
CA ILE A 65 -6.25 -16.07 -12.11
C ILE A 65 -5.12 -15.58 -13.03
N ASN A 66 -4.12 -16.42 -13.30
CA ASN A 66 -3.02 -16.07 -14.19
C ASN A 66 -3.50 -15.76 -15.62
N LEU A 67 -4.45 -16.55 -16.14
CA LEU A 67 -5.03 -16.34 -17.46
C LEU A 67 -5.80 -15.02 -17.54
N ILE A 68 -6.62 -14.71 -16.52
CA ILE A 68 -7.41 -13.48 -16.45
C ILE A 68 -6.48 -12.26 -16.43
N VAL A 69 -5.43 -12.28 -15.60
CA VAL A 69 -4.46 -11.19 -15.52
C VAL A 69 -3.71 -11.03 -16.83
N ALA A 70 -3.27 -12.12 -17.46
CA ALA A 70 -2.56 -12.08 -18.73
C ALA A 70 -3.43 -11.53 -19.88
N ASN A 71 -4.73 -11.84 -19.90
CA ASN A 71 -5.67 -11.32 -20.89
C ASN A 71 -6.00 -9.84 -20.71
N HIS A 72 -6.04 -9.34 -19.48
CA HIS A 72 -6.28 -7.92 -19.18
C HIS A 72 -5.06 -7.02 -19.50
N LEU A 73 -3.86 -7.60 -19.59
CA LEU A 73 -2.62 -6.86 -19.89
C LEU A 73 -2.28 -6.80 -21.39
N LYS A 74 -3.10 -7.40 -22.25
CA LYS A 74 -3.03 -7.29 -23.71
C LYS A 74 -3.91 -6.16 -24.20
#